data_AF-A0A9D5IZM1-F1
#
_entry.id   AF-A0A9D5IZM1-F1
#
_cell.length_a   1.000
_cell.length_b   1.000
_cell.length_c   1.000
_cell.angle_alpha   90.00
_cell.angle_beta   90.00
_cell.angle_gamma   90.00
#
_symmetry.space_group_name_H-M   'P 1'
#
loop_
_entity.id
_entity.type
_entity.pdbx_description
1 polymer ?
#
loop_
_entity_poly.entity_id
_entity_poly.type
_entity_poly.pdbx_seq_one_letter_code
_entity_poly.pdbx_strand_id
1 'polypeptide(L)'
;MAKKALLMILDGWGIGKHDKGDVIFNTPTPYLDLLNATSPHAQLLTSGEDVGLPDGQMGNSEVGHLNIGAGRIVYQDLVKINKACQSGDILKNKEVVNAYSYAQKTGKKLHIMGLTSNGGVHSSMDHLYKLIEIGKEYGLKNVFVHCFMDGRDTDPKSGKGFIADVEKVCKDNGASIASIIGRFYAMDRDKRWDRVKEAYDLLVEGKGKQATDMVKAMEESYAEGVTDEFIKAINNSTVDGTIQEGDVVIFINFRNDRAKELTQVLTQQDFAEEGMHTIKDLQFYCMTPYDANFKGVNILFPKENVQNTLGEYLSSLGKKQLHTAETEKYAHVTFFFNGGREAPYENEDRILVPSPKVATYDLKPEMSAFEVKDKLVGAINTQEYDFIVVNFANGDMVGHTGIYNAIAKAVWAVDNCVKEVIEAAKANDYEAIIIADHGNADHAINADGTPNTAHSLNPVPFVYVTSNNSATVKDGRLADVAPSILHIMGLEQPADMTGENLIEDNK
;
A
#
# COMPACT_ATOMS: atom_id res chain seq x y z
N MET A 1 12.82 19.95 27.96
CA MET A 1 11.61 20.07 28.83
C MET A 1 10.43 19.71 27.96
N ALA A 2 9.40 19.03 28.47
CA ALA A 2 8.23 18.67 27.66
C ALA A 2 7.55 19.92 27.07
N LYS A 3 7.22 19.86 25.77
CA LYS A 3 6.54 20.90 25.01
C LYS A 3 5.30 20.35 24.32
N LYS A 4 4.42 21.27 23.89
CA LYS A 4 3.34 20.91 22.97
C LYS A 4 3.93 20.75 21.57
N ALA A 5 3.39 19.82 20.80
CA ALA A 5 3.97 19.45 19.51
C ALA A 5 3.02 19.77 18.35
N LEU A 6 3.57 20.36 17.28
CA LEU A 6 2.89 20.55 15.99
C LEU A 6 3.61 19.72 14.92
N LEU A 7 2.90 18.80 14.29
CA LEU A 7 3.36 18.10 13.10
C LEU A 7 2.72 18.74 11.86
N MET A 8 3.54 19.27 10.96
CA MET A 8 3.10 19.86 9.70
C MET A 8 3.60 19.03 8.52
N ILE A 9 2.66 18.48 7.76
CA ILE A 9 2.91 17.66 6.57
C ILE A 9 2.64 18.51 5.34
N LEU A 10 3.69 18.82 4.57
CA LEU A 10 3.62 19.49 3.28
C LEU A 10 3.52 18.40 2.20
N ASP A 11 2.30 18.00 1.85
CA ASP A 11 2.08 16.82 0.99
C ASP A 11 2.71 17.02 -0.39
N GLY A 12 3.46 16.03 -0.87
CA GLY A 12 4.17 16.09 -2.16
C GLY A 12 5.37 17.04 -2.19
N TRP A 13 6.00 17.32 -1.05
CA TRP A 13 7.16 18.22 -0.93
C TRP A 13 8.49 17.48 -0.73
N GLY A 14 9.14 17.07 -1.81
CA GLY A 14 10.44 16.41 -1.77
C GLY A 14 11.64 17.37 -1.86
N ILE A 15 12.84 16.82 -1.65
CA ILE A 15 14.14 17.47 -1.87
C ILE A 15 14.62 17.05 -3.27
N GLY A 16 14.32 17.89 -4.26
CA GLY A 16 14.60 17.59 -5.67
C GLY A 16 16.06 17.80 -6.07
N LYS A 17 16.30 17.75 -7.38
CA LYS A 17 17.65 17.86 -7.96
C LYS A 17 18.13 19.30 -8.15
N HIS A 18 17.32 20.29 -7.78
CA HIS A 18 17.56 21.71 -8.02
C HIS A 18 17.77 22.04 -9.51
N ASP A 19 17.15 21.26 -10.40
CA ASP A 19 17.09 21.54 -11.84
C ASP A 19 15.74 22.21 -12.20
N LYS A 20 15.48 22.41 -13.49
CA LYS A 20 14.22 23.04 -13.96
C LYS A 20 12.94 22.26 -13.62
N GLY A 21 13.04 20.98 -13.26
CA GLY A 21 11.90 20.14 -12.88
C GLY A 21 11.54 20.24 -11.41
N ASP A 22 12.43 20.81 -10.60
CA ASP A 22 12.24 21.02 -9.17
C ASP A 22 11.49 22.33 -8.92
N VAL A 23 10.15 22.29 -8.96
CA VAL A 23 9.33 23.51 -8.85
C VAL A 23 9.47 24.14 -7.46
N ILE A 24 9.69 23.31 -6.44
CA ILE A 24 9.93 23.75 -5.07
C ILE A 24 11.18 24.63 -5.02
N PHE A 25 12.32 24.13 -5.50
CA PHE A 25 13.58 24.89 -5.52
C PHE A 25 13.50 26.18 -6.34
N ASN A 26 12.76 26.15 -7.47
CA ASN A 26 12.69 27.30 -8.37
C ASN A 26 11.63 28.34 -7.99
N THR A 27 10.83 28.09 -6.96
CA THR A 27 9.80 29.02 -6.50
C THR A 27 10.28 29.72 -5.23
N PRO A 28 10.18 31.06 -5.12
CA PRO A 28 10.56 31.74 -3.88
C PRO A 28 9.72 31.29 -2.67
N THR A 29 10.38 30.65 -1.71
CA THR A 29 9.81 30.18 -0.43
C THR A 29 10.56 30.80 0.75
N PRO A 30 10.55 32.14 0.90
CA PRO A 30 11.45 32.85 1.81
C PRO A 30 11.32 32.43 3.27
N TYR A 31 10.18 31.92 3.72
CA TYR A 31 10.02 31.48 5.11
C TYR A 31 10.56 30.06 5.33
N LEU A 32 10.26 29.12 4.44
CA LEU A 32 10.88 27.79 4.47
C LEU A 32 12.40 27.86 4.26
N ASP A 33 12.89 28.75 3.40
CA ASP A 33 14.32 29.02 3.21
C ASP A 33 14.97 29.52 4.51
N LEU A 34 14.29 30.43 5.22
CA LEU A 34 14.72 30.93 6.53
C LEU A 34 14.79 29.78 7.55
N LEU A 35 13.74 28.95 7.63
CA LEU A 35 13.72 27.82 8.56
C LEU A 35 14.82 26.82 8.24
N ASN A 36 15.03 26.47 6.97
CA ASN A 36 16.10 25.58 6.55
C ASN A 36 17.49 26.12 6.92
N ALA A 37 17.69 27.44 6.86
CA ALA A 37 18.94 28.09 7.22
C ALA A 37 19.17 28.24 8.74
N THR A 38 18.12 28.22 9.55
CA THR A 38 18.19 28.60 10.99
C THR A 38 17.75 27.51 11.96
N SER A 39 17.04 26.50 11.48
CA SER A 39 16.52 25.39 12.29
C SER A 39 17.33 24.11 12.01
N PRO A 40 17.47 23.22 13.00
CA PRO A 40 17.98 21.87 12.77
C PRO A 40 17.15 21.18 11.68
N HIS A 41 17.82 20.67 10.65
CA HIS A 41 17.17 19.98 9.55
C HIS A 41 17.91 18.69 9.16
N ALA A 42 17.14 17.74 8.66
CA ALA A 42 17.56 16.45 8.15
C ALA A 42 16.67 16.05 6.96
N GLN A 43 16.85 14.85 6.45
CA GLN A 43 16.00 14.27 5.41
C GLN A 43 15.38 12.94 5.85
N LEU A 44 14.18 12.64 5.35
CA LEU A 44 13.52 11.35 5.53
C LEU A 44 13.40 10.59 4.21
N LEU A 45 13.64 9.29 4.27
CA LEU A 45 13.29 8.36 3.21
C LEU A 45 11.78 8.04 3.25
N THR A 46 11.13 8.07 2.08
CA THR A 46 9.66 7.97 1.93
C THR A 46 9.21 6.94 0.90
N SER A 47 10.13 6.12 0.39
CA SER A 47 9.88 5.19 -0.71
C SER A 47 10.48 3.81 -0.41
N GLY A 48 10.03 2.81 -1.17
CA GLY A 48 10.54 1.45 -1.06
C GLY A 48 10.46 0.87 0.34
N GLU A 49 11.49 0.09 0.71
CA GLU A 49 11.45 -0.67 1.96
C GLU A 49 11.40 0.21 3.21
N ASP A 50 11.85 1.46 3.13
CA ASP A 50 11.83 2.41 4.25
C ASP A 50 10.42 2.79 4.70
N VAL A 51 9.42 2.56 3.85
CA VAL A 51 7.98 2.76 4.15
C VAL A 51 7.15 1.50 3.93
N GLY A 52 7.81 0.34 3.78
CA GLY A 52 7.14 -0.95 3.63
C GLY A 52 6.63 -1.25 2.21
N LEU A 53 7.16 -0.54 1.20
CA LEU A 53 6.93 -0.78 -0.23
C LEU A 53 8.07 -1.59 -0.86
N PRO A 54 7.85 -2.21 -2.04
CA PRO A 54 8.91 -2.83 -2.82
C PRO A 54 10.04 -1.86 -3.13
N ASP A 55 11.28 -2.34 -3.15
CA ASP A 55 12.45 -1.51 -3.48
C ASP A 55 12.26 -0.74 -4.81
N GLY A 56 12.66 0.53 -4.80
CA GLY A 56 12.48 1.45 -5.93
C GLY A 56 11.04 1.93 -6.19
N GLN A 57 10.04 1.52 -5.41
CA GLN A 57 8.67 2.02 -5.56
C GLN A 57 8.47 3.36 -4.82
N MET A 58 7.96 4.36 -5.53
CA MET A 58 7.63 5.67 -4.96
C MET A 58 6.61 5.57 -3.83
N GLY A 59 6.75 6.44 -2.83
CA GLY A 59 5.77 6.61 -1.77
C GLY A 59 4.44 7.17 -2.28
N ASN A 60 3.44 7.19 -1.42
CA ASN A 60 2.16 7.84 -1.64
C ASN A 60 1.55 8.23 -0.29
N SER A 61 0.50 9.03 -0.30
CA SER A 61 -0.03 9.61 0.93
C SER A 61 -0.62 8.59 1.89
N GLU A 62 -1.24 7.52 1.39
CA GLU A 62 -1.80 6.46 2.24
C GLU A 62 -0.69 5.76 3.04
N VAL A 63 0.37 5.32 2.34
CA VAL A 63 1.53 4.66 2.94
C VAL A 63 2.30 5.63 3.83
N GLY A 64 2.49 6.88 3.38
CA GLY A 64 3.25 7.89 4.09
C GLY A 64 2.63 8.22 5.45
N HIS A 65 1.35 8.62 5.46
CA HIS A 65 0.64 8.95 6.69
C HIS A 65 0.50 7.77 7.65
N LEU A 66 0.34 6.55 7.11
CA LEU A 66 0.32 5.34 7.91
C LEU A 66 1.65 5.12 8.64
N ASN A 67 2.79 5.24 7.97
CA ASN A 67 4.11 5.08 8.59
C ASN A 67 4.40 6.19 9.62
N ILE A 68 4.07 7.45 9.27
CA ILE A 68 4.20 8.61 10.17
C ILE A 68 3.46 8.37 11.48
N GLY A 69 2.16 8.03 11.39
CA GLY A 69 1.32 7.82 12.57
C GLY A 69 1.65 6.54 13.33
N ALA A 70 2.15 5.49 12.66
CA ALA A 70 2.46 4.22 13.29
C ALA A 70 3.76 4.22 14.11
N GLY A 71 4.68 5.14 13.84
CA GLY A 71 6.01 5.16 14.46
C GLY A 71 6.84 3.91 14.17
N ARG A 72 6.58 3.25 13.03
CA ARG A 72 7.24 2.03 12.56
C ARG A 72 7.02 1.85 11.07
N ILE A 73 7.82 0.98 10.45
CA ILE A 73 7.61 0.56 9.07
C ILE A 73 6.36 -0.32 8.99
N VAL A 74 5.36 0.10 8.20
CA VAL A 74 4.15 -0.70 7.96
C VAL A 74 4.23 -1.36 6.59
N TYR A 75 4.59 -2.65 6.60
CA TYR A 75 4.74 -3.43 5.38
C TYR A 75 3.43 -3.63 4.64
N GLN A 76 3.42 -3.26 3.35
CA GLN A 76 2.35 -3.62 2.44
C GLN A 76 2.35 -5.12 2.16
N ASP A 77 1.19 -5.68 1.79
CA ASP A 77 1.00 -7.12 1.65
C ASP A 77 2.08 -7.78 0.76
N LEU A 78 2.37 -7.21 -0.42
CA LEU A 78 3.41 -7.74 -1.30
C LEU A 78 4.77 -7.88 -0.61
N VAL A 79 5.23 -6.84 0.09
CA VAL A 79 6.53 -6.84 0.78
C VAL A 79 6.51 -7.78 1.98
N LYS A 80 5.43 -7.76 2.76
CA LYS A 80 5.25 -8.65 3.91
C LYS A 80 5.37 -10.11 3.49
N ILE A 81 4.68 -10.48 2.42
CA ILE A 81 4.70 -11.85 1.89
C ILE A 81 6.06 -12.16 1.26
N ASN A 82 6.66 -11.23 0.49
CA ASN A 82 8.02 -11.38 -0.06
C ASN A 82 9.04 -11.69 1.04
N LYS A 83 9.04 -10.91 2.12
CA LYS A 83 9.96 -11.12 3.26
C LYS A 83 9.74 -12.49 3.90
N ALA A 84 8.48 -12.90 4.11
CA ALA A 84 8.17 -14.23 4.65
C ALA A 84 8.63 -15.38 3.73
N CYS A 85 8.51 -15.22 2.40
CA CYS A 85 9.00 -16.19 1.43
C CYS A 85 10.54 -16.27 1.42
N GLN A 86 11.22 -15.11 1.42
CA GLN A 86 12.68 -14.99 1.34
C GLN A 86 13.38 -15.47 2.63
N SER A 87 12.85 -15.12 3.80
CA SER A 87 13.42 -15.54 5.10
C SER A 87 13.09 -17.00 5.44
N GLY A 88 12.11 -17.59 4.76
CA GLY A 88 11.55 -18.89 5.09
C GLY A 88 10.52 -18.84 6.24
N ASP A 89 10.22 -17.67 6.80
CA ASP A 89 9.21 -17.54 7.88
C ASP A 89 7.79 -17.93 7.43
N ILE A 90 7.52 -17.96 6.12
CA ILE A 90 6.27 -18.51 5.58
C ILE A 90 6.02 -19.96 6.04
N LEU A 91 7.06 -20.74 6.34
CA LEU A 91 6.93 -22.10 6.89
C LEU A 91 6.46 -22.12 8.36
N LYS A 92 6.60 -21.00 9.07
CA LYS A 92 6.09 -20.82 10.44
C LYS A 92 4.67 -20.27 10.45
N ASN A 93 4.16 -19.83 9.30
CA ASN A 93 2.79 -19.33 9.19
C ASN A 93 1.81 -20.45 9.52
N LYS A 94 0.97 -20.23 10.54
CA LYS A 94 0.05 -21.23 11.06
C LYS A 94 -0.88 -21.80 9.97
N GLU A 95 -1.41 -20.95 9.10
CA GLU A 95 -2.36 -21.41 8.07
C GLU A 95 -1.66 -22.10 6.90
N VAL A 96 -0.41 -21.74 6.58
CA VAL A 96 0.43 -22.54 5.68
C VAL A 96 0.67 -23.92 6.30
N VAL A 97 1.09 -24.00 7.55
CA VAL A 97 1.28 -25.31 8.23
C VAL A 97 -0.01 -26.13 8.22
N ASN A 98 -1.16 -25.51 8.49
CA ASN A 98 -2.46 -26.18 8.45
C ASN A 98 -2.79 -26.74 7.07
N ALA A 99 -2.67 -25.92 6.02
CA ALA A 99 -3.00 -26.30 4.63
C ALA A 99 -2.17 -27.51 4.18
N TYR A 100 -0.86 -27.43 4.33
CA TYR A 100 0.05 -28.47 3.83
C TYR A 100 0.02 -29.73 4.71
N SER A 101 -0.11 -29.57 6.03
CA SER A 101 -0.29 -30.72 6.94
C SER A 101 -1.61 -31.44 6.70
N TYR A 102 -2.68 -30.72 6.39
CA TYR A 102 -3.96 -31.32 6.04
C TYR A 102 -3.83 -32.16 4.77
N ALA A 103 -3.31 -31.58 3.69
CA ALA A 103 -3.10 -32.30 2.41
C ALA A 103 -2.22 -33.54 2.60
N GLN A 104 -1.15 -33.42 3.40
CA GLN A 104 -0.26 -34.55 3.70
C GLN A 104 -0.99 -35.68 4.45
N LYS A 105 -1.79 -35.35 5.47
CA LYS A 105 -2.46 -36.34 6.32
C LYS A 105 -3.64 -37.03 5.63
N THR A 106 -4.37 -36.30 4.79
CA THR A 106 -5.59 -36.80 4.14
C THR A 106 -5.34 -37.36 2.74
N GLY A 107 -4.21 -37.02 2.12
CA GLY A 107 -3.91 -37.34 0.72
C GLY A 107 -4.73 -36.53 -0.30
N LYS A 108 -5.47 -35.50 0.17
CA LYS A 108 -6.22 -34.58 -0.68
C LYS A 108 -5.31 -33.74 -1.57
N LYS A 109 -5.84 -33.29 -2.71
CA LYS A 109 -5.06 -32.50 -3.67
C LYS A 109 -4.82 -31.11 -3.09
N LEU A 110 -3.64 -30.55 -3.40
CA LEU A 110 -3.33 -29.15 -3.14
C LEU A 110 -3.40 -28.39 -4.46
N HIS A 111 -4.27 -27.38 -4.52
CA HIS A 111 -4.43 -26.48 -5.64
C HIS A 111 -3.87 -25.11 -5.26
N ILE A 112 -2.98 -24.59 -6.09
CA ILE A 112 -2.46 -23.23 -5.97
C ILE A 112 -2.97 -22.46 -7.19
N MET A 113 -3.75 -21.41 -6.96
CA MET A 113 -4.38 -20.66 -8.04
C MET A 113 -4.18 -19.16 -7.87
N GLY A 114 -4.06 -18.44 -8.98
CA GLY A 114 -3.99 -16.98 -8.96
C GLY A 114 -3.35 -16.39 -10.21
N LEU A 115 -3.25 -15.06 -10.21
CA LEU A 115 -2.61 -14.32 -11.29
C LEU A 115 -1.15 -14.77 -11.42
N THR A 116 -0.71 -15.06 -12.63
CA THR A 116 0.61 -15.65 -12.91
C THR A 116 1.43 -14.69 -13.76
N SER A 117 2.01 -13.69 -13.09
CA SER A 117 2.87 -12.67 -13.71
C SER A 117 3.79 -12.01 -12.69
N ASN A 118 4.79 -11.29 -13.19
CA ASN A 118 5.66 -10.44 -12.38
C ASN A 118 5.14 -9.00 -12.21
N GLY A 119 3.83 -8.77 -12.42
CA GLY A 119 3.23 -7.43 -12.33
C GLY A 119 3.16 -6.87 -10.91
N GLY A 120 3.09 -7.71 -9.88
CA GLY A 120 3.12 -7.28 -8.47
C GLY A 120 1.88 -6.51 -7.98
N VAL A 121 0.81 -6.43 -8.76
CA VAL A 121 -0.42 -5.70 -8.38
C VAL A 121 -1.40 -6.58 -7.62
N HIS A 122 -1.64 -7.80 -8.10
CA HIS A 122 -2.60 -8.73 -7.49
C HIS A 122 -1.94 -9.95 -6.84
N SER A 123 -0.74 -10.32 -7.27
CA SER A 123 -0.02 -11.54 -6.86
C SER A 123 1.47 -11.40 -7.20
N SER A 124 2.28 -12.40 -6.86
CA SER A 124 3.68 -12.50 -7.28
C SER A 124 4.03 -13.93 -7.68
N MET A 125 4.80 -14.09 -8.77
CA MET A 125 5.36 -15.40 -9.15
C MET A 125 6.29 -15.97 -8.08
N ASP A 126 7.00 -15.13 -7.33
CA ASP A 126 7.86 -15.62 -6.24
C ASP A 126 7.03 -16.27 -5.12
N HIS A 127 5.81 -15.76 -4.86
CA HIS A 127 4.89 -16.38 -3.91
C HIS A 127 4.40 -17.73 -4.43
N LEU A 128 4.04 -17.80 -5.72
CA LEU A 128 3.64 -19.05 -6.39
C LEU A 128 4.75 -20.10 -6.28
N TYR A 129 5.98 -19.74 -6.66
CA TYR A 129 7.12 -20.64 -6.62
C TYR A 129 7.38 -21.14 -5.21
N LYS A 130 7.38 -20.24 -4.22
CA LYS A 130 7.61 -20.65 -2.83
C LYS A 130 6.54 -21.62 -2.34
N LEU A 131 5.27 -21.39 -2.66
CA LEU A 131 4.18 -22.29 -2.29
C LEU A 131 4.29 -23.67 -3.00
N ILE A 132 4.77 -23.73 -4.24
CA ILE A 132 5.06 -25.00 -4.92
C ILE A 132 6.19 -25.76 -4.21
N GLU A 133 7.28 -25.07 -3.85
CA GLU A 133 8.43 -25.66 -3.13
C GLU A 133 8.04 -26.25 -1.78
N ILE A 134 7.20 -25.55 -1.00
CA ILE A 134 6.70 -26.04 0.29
C ILE A 134 5.95 -27.38 0.10
N GLY A 135 5.27 -27.57 -1.04
CA GLY A 135 4.60 -28.83 -1.36
C GLY A 135 5.56 -30.02 -1.40
N LYS A 136 6.76 -29.82 -1.95
CA LYS A 136 7.84 -30.81 -1.96
C LYS A 136 8.40 -31.06 -0.56
N GLU A 137 8.58 -30.01 0.25
CA GLU A 137 9.06 -30.14 1.64
C GLU A 137 8.11 -31.01 2.50
N TYR A 138 6.80 -30.90 2.28
CA TYR A 138 5.79 -31.74 2.91
C TYR A 138 5.61 -33.12 2.23
N GLY A 139 6.33 -33.40 1.15
CA GLY A 139 6.26 -34.67 0.43
C GLY A 139 4.95 -34.91 -0.31
N LEU A 140 4.21 -33.84 -0.64
CA LEU A 140 2.94 -33.93 -1.36
C LEU A 140 3.14 -34.50 -2.77
N LYS A 141 2.17 -35.27 -3.26
CA LYS A 141 2.21 -35.92 -4.59
C LYS A 141 1.27 -35.28 -5.62
N ASN A 142 0.24 -34.61 -5.14
CA ASN A 142 -0.83 -34.04 -5.95
C ASN A 142 -0.87 -32.53 -5.72
N VAL A 143 0.07 -31.80 -6.32
CA VAL A 143 0.12 -30.34 -6.29
C VAL A 143 -0.16 -29.80 -7.67
N PHE A 144 -1.24 -29.03 -7.80
CA PHE A 144 -1.74 -28.52 -9.07
C PHE A 144 -1.75 -27.00 -9.08
N VAL A 145 -1.25 -26.42 -10.17
CA VAL A 145 -1.22 -24.97 -10.37
C VAL A 145 -2.26 -24.57 -11.41
N HIS A 146 -3.09 -23.59 -11.08
CA HIS A 146 -4.07 -23.00 -11.99
C HIS A 146 -3.65 -21.56 -12.30
N CYS A 147 -3.16 -21.35 -13.51
CA CYS A 147 -2.55 -20.09 -13.92
C CYS A 147 -3.62 -19.13 -14.47
N PHE A 148 -3.85 -18.01 -13.78
CA PHE A 148 -4.65 -16.92 -14.31
C PHE A 148 -3.74 -15.93 -15.03
N MET A 149 -3.90 -15.77 -16.34
CA MET A 149 -2.96 -14.99 -17.17
C MET A 149 -3.24 -13.50 -17.11
N ASP A 150 -2.18 -12.70 -17.12
CA ASP A 150 -2.23 -11.26 -16.85
C ASP A 150 -2.48 -10.39 -18.09
N GLY A 151 -1.41 -9.98 -18.77
CA GLY A 151 -1.48 -9.13 -19.97
C GLY A 151 -2.00 -7.71 -19.76
N ARG A 152 -2.20 -7.29 -18.51
CA ARG A 152 -2.72 -5.97 -18.14
C ARG A 152 -1.78 -5.22 -17.21
N ASP A 153 -1.27 -5.89 -16.19
CA ASP A 153 -0.21 -5.35 -15.33
C ASP A 153 1.20 -5.65 -15.90
N THR A 154 1.25 -6.42 -17.00
CA THR A 154 2.45 -6.76 -17.78
C THR A 154 2.17 -6.67 -19.28
N ASP A 155 3.19 -6.90 -20.12
CA ASP A 155 3.02 -6.95 -21.58
C ASP A 155 1.93 -7.98 -22.00
N PRO A 156 1.03 -7.65 -22.95
CA PRO A 156 -0.09 -8.52 -23.35
C PRO A 156 0.26 -9.91 -23.89
N LYS A 157 1.53 -10.19 -24.22
CA LYS A 157 1.99 -11.50 -24.72
C LYS A 157 3.14 -12.08 -23.88
N SER A 158 3.34 -11.61 -22.66
CA SER A 158 4.38 -12.09 -21.74
C SER A 158 4.09 -13.46 -21.11
N GLY A 159 2.82 -13.87 -21.06
CA GLY A 159 2.33 -15.05 -20.34
C GLY A 159 2.98 -16.37 -20.73
N LYS A 160 3.31 -16.55 -22.01
CA LYS A 160 4.04 -17.76 -22.47
C LYS A 160 5.34 -17.98 -21.70
N GLY A 161 6.11 -16.91 -21.47
CA GLY A 161 7.36 -16.99 -20.71
C GLY A 161 7.10 -17.42 -19.27
N PHE A 162 6.09 -16.81 -18.64
CA PHE A 162 5.68 -17.15 -17.28
C PHE A 162 5.25 -18.61 -17.15
N ILE A 163 4.48 -19.14 -18.11
CA ILE A 163 4.09 -20.56 -18.11
C ILE A 163 5.30 -21.49 -18.23
N ALA A 164 6.28 -21.17 -19.08
CA ALA A 164 7.50 -21.96 -19.19
C ALA A 164 8.29 -21.99 -17.87
N ASP A 165 8.38 -20.86 -17.17
CA ASP A 165 9.05 -20.78 -15.88
C ASP A 165 8.29 -21.57 -14.79
N VAL A 166 6.95 -21.47 -14.75
CA VAL A 166 6.11 -22.25 -13.82
C VAL A 166 6.21 -23.75 -14.11
N GLU A 167 6.22 -24.19 -15.37
CA GLU A 167 6.40 -25.60 -15.72
C GLU A 167 7.74 -26.14 -15.20
N LYS A 168 8.81 -25.34 -15.30
CA LYS A 168 10.12 -25.70 -14.75
C LYS A 168 10.07 -25.87 -13.23
N VAL A 169 9.50 -24.89 -12.52
CA VAL A 169 9.37 -24.95 -11.05
C VAL A 169 8.50 -26.13 -10.61
N CYS A 170 7.39 -26.38 -11.32
CA CYS A 170 6.52 -27.54 -11.10
C CYS A 170 7.30 -28.85 -11.24
N LYS A 171 8.02 -29.04 -12.35
CA LYS A 171 8.81 -30.24 -12.62
C LYS A 171 9.87 -30.49 -11.55
N ASP A 172 10.59 -29.45 -11.13
CA ASP A 172 11.66 -29.56 -10.12
C ASP A 172 11.10 -29.91 -8.72
N ASN A 173 9.81 -29.68 -8.49
CA ASN A 173 9.15 -29.86 -7.20
C ASN A 173 8.07 -30.95 -7.16
N GLY A 174 7.82 -31.65 -8.28
CA GLY A 174 6.80 -32.71 -8.34
C GLY A 174 5.36 -32.19 -8.35
N ALA A 175 5.15 -30.97 -8.84
CA ALA A 175 3.85 -30.37 -9.11
C ALA A 175 3.57 -30.33 -10.63
N SER A 176 2.35 -29.95 -11.00
CA SER A 176 1.94 -29.81 -12.42
C SER A 176 1.04 -28.60 -12.62
N ILE A 177 1.17 -27.93 -13.77
CA ILE A 177 0.15 -26.97 -14.22
C ILE A 177 -1.10 -27.78 -14.62
N ALA A 178 -2.23 -27.51 -13.99
CA ALA A 178 -3.51 -28.15 -14.28
C ALA A 178 -4.33 -27.36 -15.31
N SER A 179 -4.29 -26.03 -15.26
CA SER A 179 -5.06 -25.21 -16.18
C SER A 179 -4.47 -23.82 -16.40
N ILE A 180 -4.87 -23.21 -17.52
CA ILE A 180 -4.55 -21.83 -17.90
C ILE A 180 -5.85 -21.13 -18.32
N ILE A 181 -6.06 -19.90 -17.85
CA ILE A 181 -7.17 -19.04 -18.30
C ILE A 181 -6.81 -17.56 -18.10
N GLY A 182 -7.33 -16.67 -18.95
CA GLY A 182 -7.13 -15.23 -18.80
C GLY A 182 -7.83 -14.64 -17.58
N ARG A 183 -7.23 -13.60 -16.97
CA ARG A 183 -7.81 -12.86 -15.84
C ARG A 183 -9.16 -12.24 -16.15
N PHE A 184 -9.49 -12.00 -17.42
CA PHE A 184 -10.82 -11.54 -17.83
C PHE A 184 -11.93 -12.47 -17.34
N TYR A 185 -11.65 -13.77 -17.25
CA TYR A 185 -12.59 -14.79 -16.79
C TYR A 185 -12.46 -15.06 -15.28
N ALA A 186 -11.24 -15.36 -14.83
CA ALA A 186 -10.99 -15.81 -13.45
C ALA A 186 -10.99 -14.69 -12.39
N MET A 187 -10.93 -13.43 -12.81
CA MET A 187 -10.69 -12.26 -11.95
C MET A 187 -11.61 -11.08 -12.32
N ASP A 188 -12.85 -11.37 -12.70
CA ASP A 188 -13.91 -10.36 -12.79
C ASP A 188 -14.20 -9.75 -11.41
N ARG A 189 -14.76 -8.54 -11.42
CA ARG A 189 -15.15 -7.80 -10.20
C ARG A 189 -16.44 -6.99 -10.39
N ASP A 190 -17.08 -7.17 -11.54
CA ASP A 190 -18.24 -6.42 -12.00
C ASP A 190 -19.51 -7.32 -12.01
N LYS A 191 -19.44 -8.49 -11.35
CA LYS A 191 -20.49 -9.50 -11.24
C LYS A 191 -20.92 -10.04 -12.61
N ARG A 192 -19.96 -10.20 -13.53
CA ARG A 192 -20.18 -10.84 -14.82
C ARG A 192 -20.02 -12.35 -14.67
N TRP A 193 -21.05 -12.98 -14.11
CA TRP A 193 -21.03 -14.41 -13.76
C TRP A 193 -20.86 -15.35 -14.96
N ASP A 194 -21.18 -14.91 -16.18
CA ASP A 194 -20.85 -15.62 -17.41
C ASP A 194 -19.34 -15.80 -17.58
N ARG A 195 -18.54 -14.81 -17.19
CA ARG A 195 -17.08 -14.88 -17.23
C ARG A 195 -16.53 -15.76 -16.12
N VAL A 196 -17.04 -15.57 -14.90
CA VAL A 196 -16.65 -16.38 -13.73
C VAL A 196 -16.97 -17.86 -13.97
N LYS A 197 -18.08 -18.15 -14.65
CA LYS A 197 -18.47 -19.50 -15.03
C LYS A 197 -17.42 -20.20 -15.88
N GLU A 198 -16.81 -19.53 -16.85
CA GLU A 198 -15.75 -20.14 -17.68
C GLU A 198 -14.54 -20.59 -16.82
N ALA A 199 -14.17 -19.79 -15.81
CA ALA A 199 -13.12 -20.17 -14.87
C ALA A 199 -13.57 -21.30 -13.94
N TYR A 200 -14.80 -21.24 -13.41
CA TYR A 200 -15.37 -22.27 -12.55
C TYR A 200 -15.46 -23.64 -13.26
N ASP A 201 -16.03 -23.67 -14.48
CA ASP A 201 -16.18 -24.88 -15.30
C ASP A 201 -14.80 -25.50 -15.63
N LEU A 202 -13.77 -24.68 -15.85
CA LEU A 202 -12.40 -25.15 -16.01
C LEU A 202 -11.84 -25.77 -14.72
N LEU A 203 -11.98 -25.09 -13.59
CA LEU A 203 -11.41 -25.51 -12.31
C LEU A 203 -12.08 -26.76 -11.73
N VAL A 204 -13.39 -26.88 -11.89
CA VAL A 204 -14.21 -27.93 -11.25
C VAL A 204 -14.49 -29.09 -12.21
N GLU A 205 -14.66 -28.82 -13.51
CA GLU A 205 -15.04 -29.84 -14.50
C GLU A 205 -13.96 -30.12 -15.56
N GLY A 206 -12.87 -29.35 -15.61
CA GLY A 206 -11.83 -29.49 -16.64
C GLY A 206 -12.30 -29.09 -18.04
N LYS A 207 -13.38 -28.31 -18.13
CA LYS A 207 -13.92 -27.81 -19.41
C LYS A 207 -13.02 -26.74 -20.00
N GLY A 208 -12.59 -26.96 -21.24
CA GLY A 208 -11.70 -26.07 -21.96
C GLY A 208 -10.99 -26.78 -23.11
N LYS A 209 -10.13 -26.06 -23.83
CA LYS A 209 -9.24 -26.63 -24.84
C LYS A 209 -8.29 -27.61 -24.16
N GLN A 210 -8.34 -28.87 -24.56
CA GLN A 210 -7.48 -29.90 -24.00
C GLN A 210 -6.07 -29.79 -24.60
N ALA A 211 -5.05 -29.72 -23.76
CA ALA A 211 -3.65 -29.61 -24.16
C ALA A 211 -2.77 -30.58 -23.37
N THR A 212 -1.72 -31.08 -24.03
CA THR A 212 -0.65 -31.87 -23.38
C THR A 212 0.65 -31.09 -23.22
N ASP A 213 0.73 -29.91 -23.85
CA ASP A 213 1.86 -28.98 -23.81
C ASP A 213 1.28 -27.58 -23.59
N MET A 214 1.49 -27.03 -22.39
CA MET A 214 0.81 -25.80 -21.98
C MET A 214 1.46 -24.56 -22.60
N VAL A 215 2.79 -24.58 -22.79
CA VAL A 215 3.52 -23.51 -23.51
C VAL A 215 3.05 -23.43 -24.95
N LYS A 216 2.93 -24.57 -25.64
CA LYS A 216 2.41 -24.61 -27.01
C LYS A 216 0.96 -24.14 -27.09
N ALA A 217 0.12 -24.49 -26.11
CA ALA A 217 -1.26 -24.03 -26.08
C ALA A 217 -1.37 -22.49 -25.98
N MET A 218 -0.46 -21.85 -25.23
CA MET A 218 -0.33 -20.38 -25.20
C MET A 218 0.06 -19.81 -26.58
N GLU A 219 1.03 -20.43 -27.26
CA GLU A 219 1.44 -20.01 -28.61
C GLU A 219 0.30 -20.07 -29.62
N GLU A 220 -0.50 -21.15 -29.56
CA GLU A 220 -1.69 -21.31 -30.40
C GLU A 220 -2.74 -20.24 -30.10
N SER A 221 -2.97 -19.88 -28.83
CA SER A 221 -3.86 -18.76 -28.46
C SER A 221 -3.39 -17.43 -29.05
N TYR A 222 -2.09 -17.15 -29.00
CA TYR A 222 -1.53 -15.94 -29.60
C TYR A 222 -1.67 -15.92 -31.13
N ALA A 223 -1.53 -17.07 -31.78
CA ALA A 223 -1.72 -17.22 -33.23
C ALA A 223 -3.19 -16.99 -33.64
N GLU A 224 -4.14 -17.29 -32.76
CA GLU A 224 -5.56 -16.97 -32.90
C GLU A 224 -5.90 -15.50 -32.57
N GLY A 225 -4.91 -14.68 -32.21
CA GLY A 225 -5.09 -13.26 -31.88
C GLY A 225 -5.61 -13.00 -30.47
N VAL A 226 -5.61 -14.02 -29.60
CA VAL A 226 -6.08 -13.92 -28.20
C VAL A 226 -4.87 -13.76 -27.28
N THR A 227 -4.75 -12.59 -26.65
CA THR A 227 -3.67 -12.22 -25.70
C THR A 227 -3.97 -12.66 -24.28
N ASP A 228 -2.97 -12.58 -23.39
CA ASP A 228 -2.98 -13.12 -22.02
C ASP A 228 -4.26 -12.82 -21.23
N GLU A 229 -4.70 -11.56 -21.18
CA GLU A 229 -5.89 -11.15 -20.43
C GLU A 229 -7.15 -11.95 -20.83
N PHE A 230 -7.24 -12.36 -22.10
CA PHE A 230 -8.43 -12.95 -22.72
C PHE A 230 -8.27 -14.42 -23.10
N ILE A 231 -7.18 -15.08 -22.68
CA ILE A 231 -6.96 -16.49 -22.98
C ILE A 231 -8.16 -17.32 -22.50
N LYS A 232 -8.71 -18.11 -23.43
CA LYS A 232 -9.82 -19.02 -23.12
C LYS A 232 -9.32 -20.19 -22.27
N ALA A 233 -10.24 -20.87 -21.59
CA ALA A 233 -9.93 -22.01 -20.74
C ALA A 233 -9.10 -23.09 -21.49
N ILE A 234 -7.92 -23.43 -20.95
CA ILE A 234 -7.06 -24.53 -21.39
C ILE A 234 -6.89 -25.49 -20.22
N ASN A 235 -7.23 -26.76 -20.44
CA ASN A 235 -7.10 -27.84 -19.47
C ASN A 235 -5.92 -28.75 -19.83
N ASN A 236 -5.07 -29.06 -18.85
CA ASN A 236 -3.99 -30.02 -19.04
C ASN A 236 -4.55 -31.45 -18.99
N SER A 237 -4.61 -32.12 -20.14
CA SER A 237 -5.17 -33.48 -20.25
C SER A 237 -4.25 -34.58 -19.74
N THR A 238 -3.04 -34.26 -19.29
CA THR A 238 -2.07 -35.23 -18.74
C THR A 238 -2.21 -35.45 -17.24
N VAL A 239 -3.01 -34.64 -16.55
CA VAL A 239 -3.25 -34.70 -15.10
C VAL A 239 -4.73 -34.56 -14.77
N ASP A 240 -5.17 -35.13 -13.65
CA ASP A 240 -6.49 -34.81 -13.07
C ASP A 240 -6.35 -33.70 -12.02
N GLY A 241 -6.29 -32.46 -12.51
CA GLY A 241 -6.16 -31.27 -11.68
C GLY A 241 -7.47 -30.62 -11.26
N THR A 242 -8.63 -31.25 -11.48
CA THR A 242 -9.93 -30.71 -11.08
C THR A 242 -10.05 -30.59 -9.55
N ILE A 243 -10.65 -29.49 -9.08
CA ILE A 243 -10.94 -29.25 -7.66
C ILE A 243 -12.10 -30.14 -7.21
N GLN A 244 -11.89 -30.91 -6.15
CA GLN A 244 -12.88 -31.85 -5.62
C GLN A 244 -13.23 -31.57 -4.14
N GLU A 245 -14.26 -32.27 -3.64
CA GLU A 245 -14.69 -32.21 -2.25
C GLU A 245 -13.51 -32.47 -1.29
N GLY A 246 -13.32 -31.59 -0.31
CA GLY A 246 -12.26 -31.70 0.70
C GLY A 246 -10.85 -31.38 0.22
N ASP A 247 -10.65 -30.95 -1.02
CA ASP A 247 -9.33 -30.51 -1.49
C ASP A 247 -8.87 -29.21 -0.82
N VAL A 248 -7.57 -28.94 -0.89
CA VAL A 248 -6.96 -27.71 -0.37
C VAL A 248 -6.77 -26.74 -1.52
N VAL A 249 -7.25 -25.50 -1.37
CA VAL A 249 -7.05 -24.43 -2.34
C VAL A 249 -6.34 -23.27 -1.67
N ILE A 250 -5.19 -22.86 -2.20
CA ILE A 250 -4.51 -21.63 -1.85
C ILE A 250 -4.68 -20.65 -3.02
N PHE A 251 -5.50 -19.61 -2.80
CA PHE A 251 -5.62 -18.50 -3.74
C PHE A 251 -4.54 -17.48 -3.39
N ILE A 252 -3.53 -17.33 -4.25
CA ILE A 252 -2.32 -16.54 -3.96
C ILE A 252 -2.48 -15.02 -4.13
N ASN A 253 -3.61 -14.56 -4.65
CA ASN A 253 -3.82 -13.14 -4.88
C ASN A 253 -3.92 -12.40 -3.54
N PHE A 254 -3.04 -11.44 -3.26
CA PHE A 254 -3.11 -10.64 -2.03
C PHE A 254 -4.03 -9.42 -2.16
N ARG A 255 -4.40 -9.03 -3.39
CA ARG A 255 -5.37 -7.96 -3.62
C ARG A 255 -6.78 -8.53 -3.77
N ASN A 256 -7.71 -8.04 -2.96
CA ASN A 256 -8.99 -8.68 -2.73
C ASN A 256 -10.04 -8.47 -3.83
N ASP A 257 -10.13 -7.30 -4.45
CA ASP A 257 -11.26 -6.87 -5.29
C ASP A 257 -11.63 -7.87 -6.39
N ARG A 258 -10.63 -8.47 -7.04
CA ARG A 258 -10.81 -9.47 -8.12
C ARG A 258 -10.77 -10.93 -7.66
N ALA A 259 -10.47 -11.20 -6.39
CA ALA A 259 -10.45 -12.56 -5.84
C ALA A 259 -11.81 -12.97 -5.25
N LYS A 260 -12.71 -11.99 -5.02
CA LYS A 260 -13.99 -12.18 -4.34
C LYS A 260 -14.95 -13.11 -5.07
N GLU A 261 -15.20 -12.88 -6.35
CA GLU A 261 -16.29 -13.55 -7.07
C GLU A 261 -16.05 -15.05 -7.20
N LEU A 262 -14.84 -15.45 -7.59
CA LEU A 262 -14.47 -16.86 -7.69
C LEU A 262 -14.44 -17.54 -6.30
N THR A 263 -13.98 -16.83 -5.26
CA THR A 263 -14.05 -17.33 -3.87
C THR A 263 -15.50 -17.54 -3.44
N GLN A 264 -16.41 -16.62 -3.80
CA GLN A 264 -17.81 -16.66 -3.45
C GLN A 264 -18.52 -17.90 -4.03
N VAL A 265 -18.33 -18.18 -5.32
CA VAL A 265 -18.96 -19.34 -5.99
C VAL A 265 -18.39 -20.67 -5.49
N LEU A 266 -17.10 -20.73 -5.12
CA LEU A 266 -16.46 -21.97 -4.66
C LEU A 266 -16.81 -22.31 -3.21
N THR A 267 -17.08 -21.30 -2.35
CA THR A 267 -17.10 -21.51 -0.88
C THR A 267 -18.32 -20.95 -0.16
N GLN A 268 -18.99 -19.93 -0.67
CA GLN A 268 -19.95 -19.15 0.11
C GLN A 268 -21.40 -19.41 -0.27
N GLN A 269 -21.72 -19.42 -1.57
CA GLN A 269 -23.09 -19.61 -2.02
C GLN A 269 -23.15 -20.27 -3.40
N ASP A 270 -24.19 -21.07 -3.61
CA ASP A 270 -24.52 -21.63 -4.91
C ASP A 270 -25.09 -20.57 -5.86
N PHE A 271 -24.85 -20.76 -7.15
CA PHE A 271 -25.35 -19.95 -8.26
C PHE A 271 -26.01 -20.89 -9.26
N ALA A 272 -27.15 -21.44 -8.86
CA ALA A 272 -27.84 -22.51 -9.58
C ALA A 272 -28.33 -22.06 -10.97
N GLU A 273 -28.65 -20.77 -11.17
CA GLU A 273 -29.07 -20.23 -12.47
C GLU A 273 -27.93 -20.27 -13.50
N GLU A 274 -26.69 -20.11 -13.03
CA GLU A 274 -25.47 -20.19 -13.81
C GLU A 274 -24.84 -21.60 -13.81
N GLY A 275 -25.46 -22.55 -13.09
CA GLY A 275 -24.97 -23.92 -12.95
C GLY A 275 -23.64 -24.03 -12.20
N MET A 276 -23.39 -23.13 -11.24
CA MET A 276 -22.23 -23.18 -10.35
C MET A 276 -22.69 -23.50 -8.92
N HIS A 277 -21.91 -24.31 -8.21
CA HIS A 277 -22.21 -24.74 -6.84
C HIS A 277 -20.98 -24.64 -5.96
N THR A 278 -21.19 -24.46 -4.67
CA THR A 278 -20.12 -24.53 -3.69
C THR A 278 -19.51 -25.93 -3.64
N ILE A 279 -18.20 -26.02 -3.40
CA ILE A 279 -17.51 -27.29 -3.24
C ILE A 279 -17.50 -27.66 -1.76
N LYS A 280 -18.07 -28.84 -1.45
CA LYS A 280 -18.23 -29.31 -0.08
C LYS A 280 -16.86 -29.52 0.60
N ASP A 281 -16.79 -29.13 1.88
CA ASP A 281 -15.65 -29.32 2.78
C ASP A 281 -14.30 -28.76 2.25
N LEU A 282 -14.35 -27.85 1.26
CA LEU A 282 -13.17 -27.27 0.63
C LEU A 282 -12.32 -26.51 1.65
N GLN A 283 -11.05 -26.87 1.77
CA GLN A 283 -10.11 -26.17 2.64
C GLN A 283 -9.55 -24.96 1.88
N PHE A 284 -10.28 -23.85 1.92
CA PHE A 284 -9.96 -22.65 1.15
C PHE A 284 -9.12 -21.66 1.95
N TYR A 285 -8.00 -21.26 1.37
CA TYR A 285 -7.01 -20.37 1.96
C TYR A 285 -6.83 -19.15 1.07
N CYS A 286 -7.08 -17.98 1.64
CA CYS A 286 -6.85 -16.70 1.00
C CYS A 286 -5.48 -16.16 1.42
N MET A 287 -4.72 -15.58 0.49
CA MET A 287 -3.45 -14.94 0.83
C MET A 287 -3.66 -13.81 1.86
N THR A 288 -4.69 -12.99 1.67
CA THR A 288 -5.14 -11.90 2.56
C THR A 288 -6.66 -11.93 2.72
N PRO A 289 -7.27 -11.14 3.63
CA PRO A 289 -8.73 -11.06 3.73
C PRO A 289 -9.39 -10.53 2.46
N TYR A 290 -10.22 -11.36 1.80
CA TYR A 290 -10.94 -10.93 0.60
C TYR A 290 -12.21 -10.14 0.92
N ASP A 291 -13.08 -10.70 1.77
CA ASP A 291 -14.28 -10.03 2.25
C ASP A 291 -14.48 -10.33 3.74
N ALA A 292 -14.81 -9.30 4.53
CA ALA A 292 -15.02 -9.45 5.97
C ALA A 292 -16.24 -10.35 6.31
N ASN A 293 -17.15 -10.55 5.35
CA ASN A 293 -18.34 -11.36 5.54
C ASN A 293 -18.14 -12.83 5.21
N PHE A 294 -17.07 -13.21 4.50
CA PHE A 294 -16.81 -14.60 4.15
C PHE A 294 -16.65 -15.48 5.39
N LYS A 295 -17.22 -16.68 5.35
CA LYS A 295 -17.21 -17.67 6.42
C LYS A 295 -16.51 -18.93 5.95
N GLY A 296 -15.84 -19.63 6.85
CA GLY A 296 -15.18 -20.91 6.54
C GLY A 296 -13.95 -20.81 5.63
N VAL A 297 -13.43 -19.60 5.38
CA VAL A 297 -12.14 -19.38 4.69
C VAL A 297 -11.03 -19.11 5.70
N ASN A 298 -9.82 -19.55 5.37
CA ASN A 298 -8.62 -19.35 6.19
C ASN A 298 -7.76 -18.23 5.59
N ILE A 299 -7.09 -17.44 6.42
CA ILE A 299 -6.31 -16.28 5.96
C ILE A 299 -4.84 -16.48 6.30
N LEU A 300 -3.97 -16.53 5.29
CA LEU A 300 -2.52 -16.69 5.48
C LEU A 300 -1.92 -15.45 6.13
N PHE A 301 -2.16 -14.27 5.56
CA PHE A 301 -1.64 -12.99 6.06
C PHE A 301 -2.83 -12.11 6.49
N PRO A 302 -3.29 -12.21 7.74
CA PRO A 302 -4.36 -11.35 8.23
C PRO A 302 -3.91 -9.89 8.26
N LYS A 303 -4.88 -8.97 8.14
CA LYS A 303 -4.65 -7.57 8.43
C LYS A 303 -4.28 -7.42 9.89
N GLU A 304 -3.15 -6.79 10.16
CA GLU A 304 -2.77 -6.41 11.51
C GLU A 304 -3.33 -5.03 11.81
N ASN A 305 -4.01 -4.90 12.95
CA ASN A 305 -4.32 -3.58 13.46
C ASN A 305 -3.00 -2.97 13.95
N VAL A 306 -2.63 -1.80 13.43
CA VAL A 306 -1.46 -1.09 13.91
C VAL A 306 -1.83 -0.50 15.28
N GLN A 307 -1.39 -1.16 16.35
CA GLN A 307 -1.63 -0.74 17.73
C GLN A 307 -0.58 0.28 18.18
N ASN A 308 -0.94 1.12 19.16
CA ASN A 308 -0.09 2.17 19.69
C ASN A 308 0.44 3.08 18.57
N THR A 309 -0.46 3.45 17.64
CA THR A 309 -0.21 4.60 16.76
C THR A 309 -0.10 5.86 17.61
N LEU A 310 0.49 6.93 17.09
CA LEU A 310 0.66 8.19 17.82
C LEU A 310 -0.68 8.69 18.37
N GLY A 311 -1.73 8.69 17.53
CA GLY A 311 -3.05 9.13 17.97
C GLY A 311 -3.64 8.28 19.08
N GLU A 312 -3.52 6.96 18.98
CA GLU A 312 -3.97 6.02 20.02
C GLU A 312 -3.20 6.22 21.33
N TYR A 313 -1.88 6.29 21.24
CA TYR A 313 -0.99 6.37 22.39
C TYR A 313 -1.20 7.68 23.15
N LEU A 314 -1.28 8.81 22.45
CA LEU A 314 -1.59 10.11 23.04
C LEU A 314 -2.96 10.10 23.74
N SER A 315 -3.98 9.52 23.10
CA SER A 315 -5.31 9.36 23.69
C SER A 315 -5.28 8.53 24.98
N SER A 316 -4.53 7.42 24.99
CA SER A 316 -4.37 6.55 26.17
C SER A 316 -3.73 7.25 27.37
N LEU A 317 -2.97 8.33 27.12
CA LEU A 317 -2.35 9.19 28.12
C LEU A 317 -3.19 10.43 28.47
N GLY A 318 -4.42 10.51 27.95
CA GLY A 318 -5.35 11.62 28.17
C GLY A 318 -4.94 12.93 27.50
N LYS A 319 -4.07 12.88 26.48
CA LYS A 319 -3.62 14.06 25.73
C LYS A 319 -4.67 14.52 24.73
N LYS A 320 -4.89 15.83 24.65
CA LYS A 320 -5.77 16.42 23.64
C LYS A 320 -5.03 16.59 22.33
N GLN A 321 -5.64 16.17 21.24
CA GLN A 321 -5.04 16.23 19.92
C GLN A 321 -6.01 16.77 18.87
N LEU A 322 -5.46 17.50 17.89
CA LEU A 322 -6.20 18.02 16.75
C LEU A 322 -5.63 17.49 15.44
N HIS A 323 -6.51 16.98 14.58
CA HIS A 323 -6.17 16.52 13.23
C HIS A 323 -6.90 17.42 12.23
N THR A 324 -6.16 18.09 11.33
CA THR A 324 -6.79 19.02 10.38
C THR A 324 -6.18 18.97 8.98
N ALA A 325 -7.05 19.01 7.98
CA ALA A 325 -6.68 19.12 6.57
C ALA A 325 -7.90 19.57 5.76
N GLU A 326 -7.66 19.89 4.49
CA GLU A 326 -8.74 19.98 3.52
C GLU A 326 -9.23 18.61 3.03
N THR A 327 -10.34 18.57 2.29
CA THR A 327 -11.06 17.34 1.89
C THR A 327 -10.14 16.27 1.30
N GLU A 328 -9.25 16.63 0.39
CA GLU A 328 -8.36 15.68 -0.29
C GLU A 328 -7.43 14.92 0.67
N LYS A 329 -6.99 15.59 1.74
CA LYS A 329 -6.03 15.00 2.71
C LYS A 329 -6.62 14.73 4.09
N TYR A 330 -7.93 14.90 4.25
CA TYR A 330 -8.62 14.65 5.52
C TYR A 330 -8.53 13.18 5.97
N ALA A 331 -8.76 12.23 5.06
CA ALA A 331 -8.61 10.80 5.38
C ALA A 331 -7.16 10.44 5.78
N HIS A 332 -6.18 11.15 5.23
CA HIS A 332 -4.76 10.90 5.45
C HIS A 332 -4.35 11.27 6.87
N VAL A 333 -4.71 12.46 7.34
CA VAL A 333 -4.47 12.88 8.74
C VAL A 333 -5.42 12.23 9.74
N THR A 334 -6.38 11.41 9.32
CA THR A 334 -7.34 10.75 10.23
C THR A 334 -7.25 9.24 10.11
N PHE A 335 -7.95 8.63 9.15
CA PHE A 335 -8.01 7.19 8.94
C PHE A 335 -6.62 6.55 8.80
N PHE A 336 -5.78 7.04 7.90
CA PHE A 336 -4.46 6.43 7.64
C PHE A 336 -3.48 6.69 8.77
N PHE A 337 -3.38 7.93 9.25
CA PHE A 337 -2.56 8.30 10.41
C PHE A 337 -2.89 7.46 11.67
N ASN A 338 -4.17 7.14 11.88
CA ASN A 338 -4.63 6.30 12.98
C ASN A 338 -4.57 4.79 12.69
N GLY A 339 -3.79 4.35 11.71
CA GLY A 339 -3.59 2.91 11.45
C GLY A 339 -4.76 2.21 10.76
N GLY A 340 -5.56 2.95 9.97
CA GLY A 340 -6.75 2.43 9.29
C GLY A 340 -8.01 2.44 10.15
N ARG A 341 -8.09 3.34 11.14
CA ARG A 341 -9.23 3.48 12.05
C ARG A 341 -10.07 4.71 11.72
N GLU A 342 -11.34 4.47 11.38
CA GLU A 342 -12.27 5.54 11.00
C GLU A 342 -12.74 6.38 12.20
N ALA A 343 -13.15 5.73 13.29
CA ALA A 343 -13.63 6.43 14.48
C ALA A 343 -12.51 7.28 15.12
N PRO A 344 -12.78 8.51 15.60
CA PRO A 344 -11.81 9.27 16.40
C PRO A 344 -11.48 8.59 17.72
N TYR A 345 -10.25 8.78 18.23
CA TYR A 345 -9.88 8.41 19.59
C TYR A 345 -10.51 9.37 20.62
N GLU A 346 -10.51 8.98 21.90
CA GLU A 346 -10.89 9.91 22.95
C GLU A 346 -9.92 11.10 22.97
N ASN A 347 -10.42 12.32 23.18
CA ASN A 347 -9.64 13.56 23.09
C ASN A 347 -9.01 13.87 21.72
N GLU A 348 -9.47 13.21 20.65
CA GLU A 348 -9.13 13.53 19.26
C GLU A 348 -10.22 14.39 18.60
N ASP A 349 -9.90 15.66 18.38
CA ASP A 349 -10.72 16.56 17.58
C ASP A 349 -10.28 16.55 16.12
N ARG A 350 -11.23 16.73 15.21
CA ARG A 350 -10.98 16.78 13.76
C ARG A 350 -11.58 18.03 13.15
N ILE A 351 -10.79 18.74 12.34
CA ILE A 351 -11.25 19.89 11.55
C ILE A 351 -11.08 19.58 10.07
N LEU A 352 -12.22 19.43 9.38
CA LEU A 352 -12.29 19.38 7.93
C LEU A 352 -12.48 20.77 7.34
N VAL A 353 -11.68 21.10 6.33
CA VAL A 353 -11.88 22.25 5.44
C VAL A 353 -12.32 21.75 4.06
N PRO A 354 -13.43 22.25 3.49
CA PRO A 354 -13.80 21.84 2.13
C PRO A 354 -12.74 22.25 1.11
N SER A 355 -12.26 21.29 0.30
CA SER A 355 -11.46 21.59 -0.89
C SER A 355 -12.30 22.34 -1.93
N PRO A 356 -11.70 23.17 -2.81
CA PRO A 356 -12.45 23.91 -3.81
C PRO A 356 -13.09 22.97 -4.85
N LYS A 357 -14.31 23.31 -5.29
CA LYS A 357 -15.02 22.56 -6.33
C LYS A 357 -14.53 22.96 -7.72
N VAL A 358 -13.39 22.42 -8.12
CA VAL A 358 -12.77 22.61 -9.44
C VAL A 358 -12.54 21.26 -10.12
N ALA A 359 -12.41 21.25 -11.45
CA ALA A 359 -12.17 20.01 -12.20
C ALA A 359 -10.77 19.45 -11.94
N THR A 360 -9.77 20.34 -11.86
CA THR A 360 -8.38 20.05 -11.53
C THR A 360 -7.83 21.23 -10.73
N TYR A 361 -6.91 20.95 -9.80
CA TYR A 361 -6.48 21.95 -8.82
C TYR A 361 -5.53 23.02 -9.37
N ASP A 362 -5.02 22.88 -10.58
CA ASP A 362 -4.30 23.95 -11.27
C ASP A 362 -5.16 25.20 -11.52
N LEU A 363 -6.49 25.05 -11.53
CA LEU A 363 -7.44 26.15 -11.65
C LEU A 363 -7.55 27.00 -10.38
N LYS A 364 -7.18 26.44 -9.22
CA LYS A 364 -7.11 27.14 -7.93
C LYS A 364 -5.93 26.58 -7.11
N PRO A 365 -4.67 26.91 -7.45
CA PRO A 365 -3.49 26.26 -6.87
C PRO A 365 -3.30 26.47 -5.37
N GLU A 366 -3.82 27.58 -4.83
CA GLU A 366 -3.87 27.84 -3.39
C GLU A 366 -4.83 26.90 -2.65
N MET A 367 -5.68 26.17 -3.38
CA MET A 367 -6.70 25.26 -2.88
C MET A 367 -7.50 25.87 -1.72
N SER A 368 -7.49 25.24 -0.55
CA SER A 368 -8.06 25.78 0.68
C SER A 368 -6.97 25.97 1.76
N ALA A 369 -5.70 26.15 1.36
CA ALA A 369 -4.58 26.25 2.28
C ALA A 369 -4.73 27.42 3.27
N PHE A 370 -5.20 28.58 2.80
CA PHE A 370 -5.41 29.75 3.66
C PHE A 370 -6.52 29.50 4.69
N GLU A 371 -7.60 28.83 4.31
CA GLU A 371 -8.69 28.46 5.20
C GLU A 371 -8.26 27.39 6.22
N VAL A 372 -7.43 26.42 5.83
CA VAL A 372 -6.79 25.45 6.74
C VAL A 372 -5.90 26.19 7.74
N LYS A 373 -5.04 27.09 7.25
CA LYS A 373 -4.18 27.93 8.10
C LYS A 373 -4.99 28.74 9.10
N ASP A 374 -6.06 29.41 8.68
CA ASP A 374 -6.87 30.26 9.55
C ASP A 374 -7.51 29.47 10.69
N LYS A 375 -8.07 28.28 10.38
CA LYS A 375 -8.62 27.39 11.41
C LYS A 375 -7.54 26.85 12.34
N LEU A 376 -6.38 26.48 11.80
CA LEU A 376 -5.27 25.97 12.58
C LEU A 376 -4.70 27.03 13.53
N VAL A 377 -4.44 28.24 13.05
CA VAL A 377 -4.00 29.36 13.90
C VAL A 377 -5.03 29.66 14.98
N GLY A 378 -6.33 29.64 14.64
CA GLY A 378 -7.41 29.75 15.61
C GLY A 378 -7.34 28.69 16.71
N ALA A 379 -7.12 27.43 16.35
CA ALA A 379 -7.00 26.30 17.28
C ALA A 379 -5.71 26.36 18.14
N ILE A 380 -4.57 26.75 17.56
CA ILE A 380 -3.32 26.94 18.32
C ILE A 380 -3.52 27.97 19.43
N ASN A 381 -4.20 29.08 19.13
CA ASN A 381 -4.45 30.17 20.06
C ASN A 381 -5.43 29.83 21.19
N THR A 382 -6.20 28.73 21.11
CA THR A 382 -7.01 28.27 22.25
C THR A 382 -6.15 27.65 23.34
N GLN A 383 -4.95 27.18 22.97
CA GLN A 383 -4.04 26.43 23.84
C GLN A 383 -4.66 25.17 24.46
N GLU A 384 -5.71 24.62 23.86
CA GLU A 384 -6.41 23.44 24.38
C GLU A 384 -5.72 22.12 24.01
N TYR A 385 -4.97 22.09 22.90
CA TYR A 385 -4.34 20.88 22.38
C TYR A 385 -2.92 20.70 22.92
N ASP A 386 -2.53 19.45 23.13
CA ASP A 386 -1.16 19.03 23.46
C ASP A 386 -0.39 18.65 22.18
N PHE A 387 -1.10 18.09 21.19
CA PHE A 387 -0.57 17.69 19.89
C PHE A 387 -1.48 18.19 18.76
N ILE A 388 -0.89 18.62 17.65
CA ILE A 388 -1.64 18.98 16.45
C ILE A 388 -0.95 18.36 15.24
N VAL A 389 -1.70 17.74 14.34
CA VAL A 389 -1.26 17.34 13.01
C VAL A 389 -2.05 18.08 11.94
N VAL A 390 -1.33 18.69 10.99
CA VAL A 390 -1.91 19.34 9.81
C VAL A 390 -1.29 18.81 8.53
N ASN A 391 -2.10 18.67 7.48
CA ASN A 391 -1.62 18.44 6.12
C ASN A 391 -2.02 19.63 5.21
N PHE A 392 -1.02 20.15 4.48
CA PHE A 392 -1.23 21.04 3.33
C PHE A 392 -1.12 20.23 2.03
N ALA A 393 -2.25 20.07 1.34
CA ALA A 393 -2.40 19.16 0.19
C ALA A 393 -1.75 19.65 -1.12
N ASN A 394 -1.36 20.92 -1.17
CA ASN A 394 -1.18 21.64 -2.43
C ASN A 394 -0.02 21.12 -3.28
N GLY A 395 1.11 20.77 -2.66
CA GLY A 395 2.30 20.30 -3.38
C GLY A 395 1.99 19.06 -4.22
N ASP A 396 1.23 18.13 -3.65
CA ASP A 396 0.81 16.91 -4.31
C ASP A 396 -0.36 17.11 -5.29
N MET A 397 -1.48 17.65 -4.81
CA MET A 397 -2.71 17.72 -5.61
C MET A 397 -2.56 18.61 -6.84
N VAL A 398 -1.75 19.68 -6.75
CA VAL A 398 -1.41 20.52 -7.89
C VAL A 398 -0.23 19.94 -8.67
N GLY A 399 0.71 19.25 -8.00
CA GLY A 399 1.81 18.49 -8.61
C GLY A 399 1.32 17.48 -9.66
N HIS A 400 0.26 16.74 -9.34
CA HIS A 400 -0.40 15.80 -10.26
C HIS A 400 -0.93 16.40 -11.56
N THR A 401 -1.06 17.72 -11.65
CA THR A 401 -1.47 18.38 -12.91
C THR A 401 -0.31 18.50 -13.91
N GLY A 402 0.94 18.47 -13.43
CA GLY A 402 2.14 18.74 -14.23
C GLY A 402 2.23 20.18 -14.75
N ILE A 403 1.33 21.08 -14.33
CA ILE A 403 1.30 22.47 -14.79
C ILE A 403 2.24 23.31 -13.93
N TYR A 404 3.48 23.46 -14.39
CA TYR A 404 4.57 24.14 -13.67
C TYR A 404 4.16 25.45 -12.95
N ASN A 405 3.52 26.38 -13.67
CA ASN A 405 3.13 27.68 -13.10
C ASN A 405 2.04 27.57 -12.03
N ALA A 406 1.19 26.54 -12.11
CA ALA A 406 0.20 26.27 -11.07
C ALA A 406 0.90 25.69 -9.83
N ILE A 407 1.80 24.72 -10.03
CA ILE A 407 2.61 24.13 -8.95
C ILE A 407 3.41 25.22 -8.22
N ALA A 408 4.04 26.16 -8.94
CA ALA A 408 4.76 27.27 -8.33
C ALA A 408 3.85 28.17 -7.46
N LYS A 409 2.60 28.41 -7.88
CA LYS A 409 1.63 29.16 -7.06
C LYS A 409 1.19 28.39 -5.82
N ALA A 410 1.03 27.07 -5.93
CA ALA A 410 0.74 26.18 -4.81
C ALA A 410 1.87 26.21 -3.77
N VAL A 411 3.12 26.05 -4.22
CA VAL A 411 4.33 26.14 -3.39
C VAL A 411 4.40 27.49 -2.65
N TRP A 412 4.17 28.60 -3.37
CA TRP A 412 4.13 29.93 -2.76
C TRP A 412 3.01 30.09 -1.73
N ALA A 413 1.81 29.58 -2.01
CA ALA A 413 0.68 29.67 -1.08
C ALA A 413 0.96 28.90 0.22
N VAL A 414 1.57 27.72 0.12
CA VAL A 414 1.99 26.90 1.26
C VAL A 414 3.02 27.64 2.11
N ASP A 415 4.08 28.21 1.53
CA ASP A 415 5.10 28.97 2.30
C ASP A 415 4.50 30.11 3.14
N ASN A 416 3.53 30.85 2.58
CA ASN A 416 2.81 31.88 3.31
C ASN A 416 1.98 31.33 4.48
N CYS A 417 1.34 30.17 4.28
CA CYS A 417 0.59 29.49 5.33
C CYS A 417 1.50 28.96 6.42
N VAL A 418 2.63 28.32 6.06
CA VAL A 418 3.65 27.84 7.01
C VAL A 418 4.10 28.97 7.92
N LYS A 419 4.40 30.15 7.36
CA LYS A 419 4.80 31.32 8.13
C LYS A 419 3.82 31.66 9.24
N GLU A 420 2.55 31.83 8.90
CA GLU A 420 1.55 32.24 9.90
C GLU A 420 1.32 31.17 10.97
N VAL A 421 1.32 29.90 10.58
CA VAL A 421 1.14 28.78 11.53
C VAL A 421 2.33 28.67 12.48
N ILE A 422 3.56 28.72 11.96
CA ILE A 422 4.77 28.56 12.78
C ILE A 422 4.95 29.74 13.74
N GLU A 423 4.67 30.97 13.31
CA GLU A 423 4.72 32.12 14.22
C GLU A 423 3.65 32.04 15.32
N ALA A 424 2.46 31.54 15.01
CA ALA A 424 1.43 31.27 16.02
C ALA A 424 1.85 30.14 16.99
N ALA A 425 2.48 29.08 16.47
CA ALA A 425 2.99 27.97 17.28
C ALA A 425 4.07 28.44 18.27
N LYS A 426 5.07 29.21 17.80
CA LYS A 426 6.11 29.82 18.65
C LYS A 426 5.50 30.72 19.74
N ALA A 427 4.51 31.53 19.40
CA ALA A 427 3.85 32.43 20.35
C ALA A 427 3.07 31.70 21.46
N ASN A 428 2.69 30.43 21.23
CA ASN A 428 1.93 29.60 22.16
C ASN A 428 2.74 28.43 22.74
N ASP A 429 4.08 28.53 22.70
CA ASP A 429 5.03 27.57 23.28
C ASP A 429 4.92 26.13 22.72
N TYR A 430 4.58 26.02 21.43
CA TYR A 430 4.72 24.78 20.66
C TYR A 430 6.10 24.69 20.03
N GLU A 431 6.60 23.46 19.92
CA GLU A 431 7.66 23.11 18.99
C GLU A 431 7.05 22.38 17.80
N ALA A 432 7.64 22.56 16.62
CA ALA A 432 7.07 22.02 15.39
C ALA A 432 8.07 21.16 14.63
N ILE A 433 7.55 20.10 14.01
CA ILE A 433 8.26 19.34 12.98
C ILE A 433 7.54 19.59 11.65
N ILE A 434 8.28 20.05 10.65
CA ILE A 434 7.80 20.19 9.27
C ILE A 434 8.41 19.06 8.43
N ILE A 435 7.55 18.27 7.79
CA ILE A 435 7.93 17.16 6.91
C ILE A 435 7.10 17.17 5.61
N ALA A 436 7.37 16.22 4.74
CA ALA A 436 6.37 15.70 3.79
C ALA A 436 6.18 14.20 3.99
N ASP A 437 5.14 13.65 3.39
CA ASP A 437 4.86 12.21 3.34
C ASP A 437 5.49 11.53 2.12
N HIS A 438 5.75 12.27 1.05
CA HIS A 438 6.55 11.90 -0.12
C HIS A 438 6.85 13.14 -0.99
N GLY A 439 7.62 12.98 -2.06
CA GLY A 439 7.81 14.01 -3.09
C GLY A 439 6.80 13.94 -4.24
N ASN A 440 6.63 15.07 -4.94
CA ASN A 440 5.85 15.26 -6.17
C ASN A 440 6.31 16.57 -6.88
N ALA A 441 6.06 17.73 -6.26
CA ALA A 441 6.33 19.04 -6.85
C ALA A 441 7.83 19.34 -7.08
N ASP A 442 8.71 18.59 -6.44
CA ASP A 442 10.16 18.55 -6.63
C ASP A 442 10.61 17.83 -7.93
N HIS A 443 9.69 17.19 -8.66
CA HIS A 443 9.99 16.47 -9.88
C HIS A 443 8.85 16.57 -10.91
N ALA A 444 8.52 17.79 -11.34
CA ALA A 444 7.39 18.06 -12.24
C ALA A 444 7.70 17.89 -13.75
N ILE A 445 8.95 17.57 -14.13
CA ILE A 445 9.36 17.46 -15.54
C ILE A 445 10.17 16.17 -15.75
N ASN A 446 9.73 15.33 -16.70
CA ASN A 446 10.42 14.12 -17.12
C ASN A 446 11.72 14.41 -17.88
N ALA A 447 12.57 13.40 -18.03
CA ALA A 447 13.83 13.52 -18.77
C ALA A 447 13.64 13.92 -20.25
N ASP A 448 12.52 13.54 -20.86
CA ASP A 448 12.15 13.91 -22.24
C ASP A 448 11.53 15.32 -22.35
N GLY A 449 11.37 16.02 -21.22
CA GLY A 449 10.79 17.36 -21.13
C GLY A 449 9.26 17.41 -21.04
N THR A 450 8.58 16.26 -21.03
CA THR A 450 7.14 16.20 -20.79
C THR A 450 6.80 16.45 -19.31
N PRO A 451 5.59 16.93 -18.98
CA PRO A 451 5.15 17.05 -17.60
C PRO A 451 5.19 15.69 -16.89
N ASN A 452 5.70 15.67 -15.66
CA ASN A 452 5.56 14.54 -14.75
C ASN A 452 4.38 14.82 -13.81
N THR A 453 3.46 13.85 -13.73
CA THR A 453 2.23 13.91 -12.94
C THR A 453 2.22 12.86 -11.82
N ALA A 454 3.34 12.18 -11.57
CA ALA A 454 3.48 11.15 -10.57
C ALA A 454 4.31 11.64 -9.37
N HIS A 455 4.30 10.87 -8.28
CA HIS A 455 5.17 11.12 -7.14
C HIS A 455 6.64 10.88 -7.51
N SER A 456 7.56 11.31 -6.65
CA SER A 456 9.00 11.12 -6.82
C SER A 456 9.58 10.10 -5.83
N LEU A 457 10.81 9.67 -6.10
CA LEU A 457 11.65 8.87 -5.19
C LEU A 457 12.57 9.75 -4.33
N ASN A 458 12.39 11.06 -4.37
CA ASN A 458 13.25 11.97 -3.65
C ASN A 458 12.96 11.90 -2.14
N PRO A 459 13.97 12.04 -1.28
CA PRO A 459 13.74 12.19 0.15
C PRO A 459 12.97 13.47 0.44
N VAL A 460 12.43 13.59 1.64
CA VAL A 460 11.64 14.76 2.08
C VAL A 460 12.34 15.49 3.22
N PRO A 461 12.08 16.80 3.43
CA PRO A 461 12.68 17.52 4.54
C PRO A 461 12.17 17.01 5.90
N PHE A 462 13.01 17.14 6.92
CA PHE A 462 12.64 17.12 8.33
C PHE A 462 13.20 18.37 8.96
N VAL A 463 12.34 19.34 9.28
CA VAL A 463 12.77 20.62 9.89
C VAL A 463 12.20 20.69 11.30
N TYR A 464 13.08 20.78 12.30
CA TYR A 464 12.70 20.90 13.70
C TYR A 464 12.75 22.36 14.15
N VAL A 465 11.58 22.97 14.31
CA VAL A 465 11.43 24.36 14.75
C VAL A 465 11.33 24.41 16.27
N THR A 466 12.41 24.85 16.91
CA THR A 466 12.54 24.96 18.36
C THR A 466 13.24 26.27 18.75
N SER A 467 13.07 26.68 20.02
CA SER A 467 13.88 27.73 20.64
C SER A 467 15.22 27.20 21.18
N ASN A 468 15.42 25.88 21.19
CA ASN A 468 16.66 25.24 21.61
C ASN A 468 17.72 25.30 20.49
N ASN A 469 18.55 26.34 20.52
CA ASN A 469 19.58 26.57 19.48
C ASN A 469 20.72 25.52 19.47
N SER A 470 20.79 24.61 20.46
CA SER A 470 21.76 23.52 20.48
C SER A 470 21.17 22.17 20.06
N ALA A 471 19.87 22.10 19.77
CA ALA A 471 19.25 20.89 19.26
C ALA A 471 19.87 20.49 17.91
N THR A 472 20.05 19.19 17.72
CA THR A 472 20.47 18.62 16.44
C THR A 472 19.49 17.55 16.00
N VAL A 473 19.43 17.31 14.69
CA VAL A 473 18.61 16.25 14.10
C VAL A 473 19.46 15.39 13.17
N LYS A 474 19.07 14.13 12.99
CA LYS A 474 19.72 13.18 12.08
C LYS A 474 18.74 12.70 11.01
N ASP A 475 19.28 12.25 9.88
CA ASP A 475 18.50 11.62 8.80
C ASP A 475 17.76 10.37 9.30
N GLY A 476 16.62 10.08 8.68
CA GLY A 476 15.76 8.97 9.07
C GLY A 476 14.77 8.56 7.98
N ARG A 477 13.63 8.05 8.41
CA ARG A 477 12.49 7.65 7.57
C ARG A 477 11.18 8.09 8.22
N LEU A 478 10.05 7.94 7.51
CA LEU A 478 8.74 8.34 8.03
C LEU A 478 8.35 7.69 9.37
N ALA A 479 8.78 6.44 9.61
CA ALA A 479 8.58 5.73 10.87
C ALA A 479 9.18 6.42 12.10
N ASP A 480 10.15 7.32 11.90
CA ASP A 480 10.91 7.99 12.97
C ASP A 480 10.23 9.29 13.45
N VAL A 481 9.16 9.72 12.77
CA VAL A 481 8.45 10.97 13.08
C VAL A 481 7.69 10.87 14.40
N ALA A 482 6.86 9.84 14.62
CA ALA A 482 6.13 9.69 15.87
C ALA A 482 7.05 9.58 17.11
N PRO A 483 8.13 8.77 17.11
CA PRO A 483 9.16 8.81 18.15
C PRO A 483 9.72 10.21 18.44
N SER A 484 9.96 11.00 17.40
CA SER A 484 10.47 12.37 17.52
C SER A 484 9.43 13.33 18.12
N ILE A 485 8.14 13.16 17.79
CA ILE A 485 7.05 13.89 18.44
C ILE A 485 6.94 13.53 19.93
N LEU A 486 7.04 12.25 20.28
CA LEU A 486 7.02 11.81 21.68
C LEU A 486 8.20 12.40 22.46
N HIS A 487 9.37 12.54 21.84
CA HIS A 487 10.53 13.21 22.44
C HIS A 487 10.23 14.67 22.79
N ILE A 488 9.68 15.46 21.85
CA ILE A 488 9.24 16.85 22.09
C ILE A 488 8.28 16.92 23.28
N MET A 489 7.31 15.99 23.31
CA MET A 489 6.29 15.93 24.37
C MET A 489 6.82 15.37 25.71
N GLY A 490 8.08 14.92 25.77
CA GLY A 490 8.68 14.30 26.95
C GLY A 490 7.98 13.00 27.36
N LEU A 491 7.45 12.25 26.39
CA LEU A 491 6.73 11.00 26.59
C LEU A 491 7.62 9.80 26.27
N GLU A 492 7.37 8.67 26.95
CA GLU A 492 8.05 7.42 26.64
C GLU A 492 7.57 6.85 25.30
N GLN A 493 8.48 6.25 24.54
CA GLN A 493 8.14 5.57 23.31
C GLN A 493 7.59 4.16 23.63
N PRO A 494 6.39 3.78 23.18
CA PRO A 494 5.88 2.43 23.38
C PRO A 494 6.69 1.43 22.55
N ALA A 495 6.86 0.20 23.06
CA ALA A 495 7.69 -0.85 22.43
C ALA A 495 7.24 -1.23 21.00
N ASP A 496 5.96 -0.98 20.71
CA ASP A 496 5.34 -1.16 19.41
C ASP A 496 5.93 -0.20 18.35
N MET A 497 6.21 1.05 18.71
CA MET A 497 6.89 2.00 17.81
C MET A 497 8.36 1.61 17.70
N THR A 498 8.78 1.07 16.56
CA THR A 498 10.16 0.61 16.33
C THR A 498 11.02 1.62 15.57
N GLY A 499 10.46 2.76 15.16
CA GLY A 499 11.23 3.89 14.65
C GLY A 499 12.14 4.50 15.72
N GLU A 500 13.03 5.38 15.30
CA GLU A 500 13.99 6.04 16.19
C GLU A 500 13.64 7.52 16.38
N ASN A 501 13.89 8.06 17.57
CA ASN A 501 13.89 9.52 17.73
C ASN A 501 15.06 10.13 16.94
N LEU A 502 14.76 11.15 16.13
CA LEU A 502 15.75 11.87 15.32
C LEU A 502 16.33 13.10 16.01
N ILE A 503 15.75 13.54 17.13
CA ILE A 503 16.11 14.77 17.83
C ILE A 503 17.08 14.49 18.98
N GLU A 504 18.14 15.29 19.07
CA GLU A 504 19.07 15.32 20.21
C GLU A 504 19.12 16.72 20.83
N ASP A 505 18.68 16.81 22.09
CA ASP A 505 18.79 18.02 22.91
C ASP A 505 20.20 18.13 23.52
N ASN A 506 21.16 18.69 22.79
CA ASN A 506 22.48 18.98 23.36
C ASN A 506 22.35 20.10 24.40
N LYS A 507 22.96 19.92 25.58
CA LYS A 507 22.95 20.90 26.68
C LYS A 507 24.12 21.88 26.63
#